data_AF-A0A972XFP1-F1
#
_entry.id   AF-A0A972XFP1-F1
#
_cell.length_a   1.000
_cell.length_b   1.000
_cell.length_c   1.000
_cell.angle_alpha   90.00
_cell.angle_beta   90.00
_cell.angle_gamma   90.00
#
_symmetry.space_group_name_H-M   'P 1'
#
loop_
_entity.id
_entity.type
_entity.pdbx_description
1 polymer ?
#
loop_
_entity_poly.entity_id
_entity_poly.type
_entity_poly.pdbx_seq_one_letter_code
_entity_poly.pdbx_strand_id
1 'polypeptide(L)'
;MLLFAASFAAFLFKYLPPAEASALIRKAFPPFYVFVIIASLIGALLAFANSLFSAIILALIALSTIPTRQILMPAINAASDAKLKQRFLVLHGLSVVITLAHIVAVACVIVDLATH
;
A
#
# COMPACT_ATOMS: atom_id res chain seq x y z
N MET A 1 -6.15 -4.53 8.38
CA MET A 1 -5.08 -4.76 7.38
C MET A 1 -3.68 -4.61 7.96
N LEU A 2 -3.41 -3.62 8.81
CA LEU A 2 -2.07 -3.35 9.36
C LEU A 2 -1.41 -4.56 10.07
N LEU A 3 -2.14 -5.20 11.00
CA LEU A 3 -1.66 -6.40 11.70
C LEU A 3 -1.46 -7.60 10.77
N PHE A 4 -2.33 -7.75 9.76
CA PHE A 4 -2.22 -8.80 8.76
C PHE A 4 -1.00 -8.57 7.85
N ALA A 5 -0.81 -7.36 7.30
CA ALA A 5 0.28 -7.02 6.39
C ALA A 5 1.66 -7.06 7.05
N ALA A 6 1.78 -6.56 8.29
CA ALA A 6 3.05 -6.62 9.04
C ALA A 6 3.48 -8.07 9.34
N SER A 7 2.51 -8.95 9.58
CA SER A 7 2.76 -10.35 9.93
C SER A 7 2.82 -11.28 8.72
N PHE A 8 2.24 -10.89 7.58
CA PHE A 8 2.08 -11.75 6.41
C PHE A 8 3.42 -12.17 5.80
N ALA A 9 4.33 -11.23 5.57
CA ALA A 9 5.64 -11.55 5.03
C ALA A 9 6.43 -12.45 5.99
N ALA A 10 6.45 -12.11 7.29
CA ALA A 10 7.11 -12.91 8.31
C ALA A 10 6.53 -14.33 8.41
N PHE A 11 5.20 -14.47 8.32
CA PHE A 11 4.51 -15.75 8.30
C PHE A 11 4.94 -16.59 7.08
N LEU A 12 4.95 -16.01 5.88
CA LEU A 12 5.35 -16.74 4.67
C LEU A 12 6.81 -17.20 4.74
N PHE A 13 7.73 -16.35 5.17
CA PHE A 13 9.13 -16.73 5.33
C PHE A 13 9.38 -17.74 6.46
N LYS A 14 8.45 -17.86 7.42
CA LYS A 14 8.52 -18.87 8.49
C LYS A 14 8.12 -20.26 8.01
N TYR A 15 7.16 -20.36 7.09
CA TYR A 15 6.52 -21.64 6.73
C TYR A 15 6.77 -22.09 5.28
N LEU A 16 7.37 -21.27 4.43
CA LEU A 16 7.70 -21.61 3.04
C LEU A 16 9.20 -21.44 2.75
N PRO A 17 9.74 -22.20 1.79
CA PRO A 17 11.07 -21.91 1.24
C PRO A 17 11.17 -20.44 0.78
N PRO A 18 12.32 -19.75 0.97
CA PRO A 18 12.45 -18.32 0.68
C PRO A 18 12.06 -17.92 -0.75
N ALA A 19 12.32 -18.79 -1.73
CA ALA A 19 11.94 -18.56 -3.12
C ALA A 19 10.42 -18.56 -3.33
N GLU A 20 9.71 -19.53 -2.71
CA GLU A 20 8.25 -19.64 -2.78
C GLU A 20 7.57 -18.51 -2.02
N ALA A 21 8.05 -18.18 -0.82
CA ALA A 21 7.56 -17.05 -0.03
C ALA A 21 7.65 -15.74 -0.84
N SER A 22 8.82 -15.47 -1.43
CA SER A 22 9.05 -14.27 -2.24
C SER A 22 8.15 -14.23 -3.47
N ALA A 23 7.98 -15.35 -4.17
CA ALA A 23 7.10 -15.44 -5.34
C ALA A 23 5.64 -15.18 -4.98
N LEU A 24 5.17 -15.71 -3.84
CA LEU A 24 3.79 -15.51 -3.37
C LEU A 24 3.56 -14.06 -2.95
N ILE A 25 4.50 -13.45 -2.23
CA ILE A 25 4.46 -12.04 -1.83
C ILE A 25 4.31 -11.13 -3.07
N ARG A 26 5.11 -11.37 -4.12
CA ARG A 26 5.05 -10.60 -5.37
C ARG A 26 3.72 -10.73 -6.10
N LYS A 27 3.06 -11.89 -6.01
CA LYS A 27 1.72 -12.11 -6.58
C LYS A 27 0.61 -11.49 -5.74
N ALA A 28 0.81 -11.34 -4.43
CA ALA A 28 -0.19 -10.78 -3.53
C ALA A 28 -0.32 -9.25 -3.63
N PHE A 29 0.77 -8.53 -3.93
CA PHE A 29 0.76 -7.06 -3.96
C PHE A 29 -0.07 -6.42 -5.10
N PRO A 30 -0.04 -6.90 -6.37
CA PRO A 30 -0.83 -6.30 -7.43
C PRO A 30 -2.34 -6.21 -7.15
N PRO A 31 -3.05 -7.27 -6.69
CA PRO A 31 -4.46 -7.16 -6.32
C PRO A 31 -4.67 -6.29 -5.07
N PHE A 32 -3.75 -6.32 -4.10
CA PHE A 32 -3.81 -5.42 -2.93
C PHE A 32 -3.83 -3.94 -3.34
N TYR A 33 -2.95 -3.51 -4.24
CA TYR A 33 -2.96 -2.12 -4.71
C TYR A 33 -4.21 -1.76 -5.50
N VAL A 34 -4.76 -2.69 -6.28
CA VAL A 34 -6.04 -2.47 -6.98
C VAL A 34 -7.17 -2.27 -5.96
N PHE A 35 -7.21 -3.09 -4.91
CA PHE A 35 -8.17 -2.92 -3.83
C PHE A 35 -8.04 -1.54 -3.18
N VAL A 36 -6.82 -1.10 -2.84
CA VAL A 36 -6.59 0.23 -2.24
C VAL A 36 -7.09 1.34 -3.17
N ILE A 37 -6.74 1.30 -4.47
CA ILE A 37 -7.19 2.30 -5.45
C ILE A 37 -8.72 2.35 -5.50
N ILE A 38 -9.39 1.20 -5.68
CA ILE A 38 -10.85 1.14 -5.84
C ILE A 38 -11.55 1.57 -4.55
N ALA A 39 -11.12 1.04 -3.39
CA ALA A 39 -11.72 1.36 -2.10
C ALA A 39 -11.57 2.84 -1.77
N SER A 40 -10.40 3.44 -2.01
CA SER A 40 -10.17 4.86 -1.79
C SER A 40 -10.97 5.73 -2.77
N LEU A 41 -11.12 5.33 -4.03
CA LEU A 41 -11.98 6.07 -4.99
C LEU A 41 -13.45 6.03 -4.58
N ILE A 42 -13.98 4.86 -4.23
CA ILE A 42 -15.36 4.73 -3.75
C ILE A 42 -15.54 5.57 -2.48
N GLY A 43 -14.62 5.48 -1.54
CA GLY A 43 -14.63 6.28 -0.31
C GLY A 43 -14.62 7.78 -0.61
N ALA A 44 -13.79 8.24 -1.56
CA ALA A 44 -13.74 9.65 -1.94
C ALA A 44 -15.08 10.15 -2.50
N LEU A 45 -15.73 9.36 -3.37
CA LEU A 45 -17.03 9.68 -3.95
C LEU A 45 -18.12 9.76 -2.87
N LEU A 46 -18.12 8.84 -1.91
CA LEU A 46 -19.09 8.82 -0.81
C LEU A 46 -18.85 9.96 0.20
N ALA A 47 -17.59 10.29 0.46
CA ALA A 47 -17.23 11.39 1.36
C ALA A 47 -17.52 12.77 0.75
N PHE A 48 -17.56 12.89 -0.58
CA PHE A 48 -17.67 14.18 -1.27
C PHE A 48 -18.86 15.04 -0.82
N ALA A 49 -19.99 14.42 -0.50
CA ALA A 49 -21.19 15.13 -0.05
C ALA A 49 -21.12 15.59 1.43
N ASN A 50 -20.27 14.97 2.24
CA ASN A 50 -20.21 15.20 3.69
C ASN A 50 -18.96 15.98 4.11
N SER A 51 -17.81 15.67 3.52
CA SER A 51 -16.54 16.36 3.78
C SER A 51 -15.64 16.35 2.54
N LEU A 52 -15.43 17.55 2.00
CA LEU A 52 -14.50 17.76 0.89
C LEU A 52 -13.05 17.43 1.30
N PHE A 53 -12.67 17.70 2.55
CA PHE A 53 -11.36 17.38 3.09
C PHE A 53 -11.09 15.87 3.04
N SER A 54 -12.02 15.07 3.57
CA SER A 54 -11.94 13.61 3.54
C SER A 54 -11.95 13.05 2.12
N ALA A 55 -12.78 13.60 1.24
CA ALA A 55 -12.84 13.19 -0.17
C ALA A 55 -11.50 13.43 -0.89
N ILE A 56 -10.86 14.58 -0.68
CA ILE A 56 -9.57 14.92 -1.28
C ILE A 56 -8.48 13.97 -0.77
N ILE A 57 -8.41 13.69 0.53
CA ILE A 57 -7.41 12.77 1.08
C ILE A 57 -7.55 11.38 0.45
N LEU A 58 -8.77 10.84 0.40
CA LEU A 58 -9.03 9.53 -0.20
C LEU A 58 -8.67 9.51 -1.70
N ALA A 59 -8.96 10.58 -2.44
CA ALA A 59 -8.55 10.70 -3.84
C ALA A 59 -7.02 10.72 -4.00
N LEU A 60 -6.29 11.44 -3.13
CA LEU A 60 -4.83 11.46 -3.13
C LEU A 60 -4.22 10.08 -2.81
N ILE A 61 -4.83 9.31 -1.92
CA ILE A 61 -4.42 7.92 -1.64
C ILE A 61 -4.57 7.08 -2.91
N ALA A 62 -5.73 7.15 -3.59
CA ALA A 62 -5.93 6.42 -4.84
C ALA A 62 -4.88 6.81 -5.90
N LEU A 63 -4.68 8.12 -6.13
CA LEU A 63 -3.74 8.64 -7.13
C LEU A 63 -2.29 8.27 -6.83
N SER A 64 -1.85 8.37 -5.58
CA SER A 64 -0.47 8.00 -5.17
C SER A 64 -0.23 6.49 -5.18
N THR A 65 -1.29 5.68 -5.09
CA THR A 65 -1.19 4.22 -5.17
C THR A 65 -0.90 3.73 -6.59
N ILE A 66 -1.33 4.46 -7.63
CA ILE A 66 -1.07 4.12 -9.03
C ILE A 66 0.43 4.04 -9.35
N PRO A 67 1.26 5.07 -9.16
CA PRO A 67 2.70 4.98 -9.43
C PRO A 67 3.40 4.04 -8.46
N THR A 68 2.90 3.87 -7.24
CA THR A 68 3.40 2.85 -6.29
C THR A 68 3.26 1.44 -6.89
N ARG A 69 2.12 1.13 -7.51
CA ARG A 69 1.87 -0.15 -8.18
C ARG A 69 2.63 -0.29 -9.50
N GLN A 70 2.60 0.74 -10.35
CA GLN A 70 3.07 0.63 -11.74
C GLN A 70 4.57 0.84 -11.91
N ILE A 71 5.21 1.57 -10.99
CA ILE A 71 6.62 1.97 -11.12
C ILE A 71 7.42 1.45 -9.94
N LEU A 72 7.02 1.79 -8.72
CA LEU A 72 7.81 1.48 -7.52
C LEU A 72 7.90 -0.04 -7.28
N MET A 73 6.77 -0.75 -7.35
CA MET A 73 6.73 -2.21 -7.13
C MET A 73 7.58 -2.99 -8.16
N PRO A 74 7.48 -2.75 -9.49
CA PRO A 74 8.41 -3.35 -10.45
C PRO A 74 9.87 -3.02 -10.18
N ALA A 75 10.19 -1.80 -9.77
CA ALA A 75 11.57 -1.40 -9.44
C ALA A 75 12.11 -2.12 -8.20
N ILE A 76 11.28 -2.34 -7.17
CA ILE A 76 11.62 -3.14 -5.99
C ILE A 76 11.94 -4.57 -6.40
N ASN A 77 11.08 -5.18 -7.22
CA ASN A 77 11.26 -6.55 -7.70
C ASN A 77 12.54 -6.70 -8.53
N ALA A 78 12.79 -5.77 -9.46
CA ALA A 78 14.01 -5.76 -10.28
C ALA A 78 15.28 -5.60 -9.41
N ALA A 79 15.25 -4.75 -8.39
CA ALA A 79 16.38 -4.61 -7.46
C ALA A 79 16.62 -5.88 -6.64
N SER A 80 15.55 -6.56 -6.22
CA SER A 80 15.62 -7.85 -5.53
C SER A 80 16.20 -8.95 -6.44
N ASP A 81 15.73 -9.04 -7.69
CA ASP A 81 16.19 -10.04 -8.67
C ASP A 81 17.67 -9.84 -9.03
N ALA A 82 18.09 -8.60 -9.19
CA ALA A 82 19.49 -8.23 -9.43
C ALA A 82 20.38 -8.29 -8.17
N LYS A 83 19.85 -8.71 -7.02
CA LYS A 83 20.56 -8.75 -5.72
C LYS A 83 21.17 -7.41 -5.28
N LEU A 84 20.59 -6.29 -5.74
CA LEU A 84 21.04 -4.93 -5.42
C LEU A 84 20.48 -4.49 -4.05
N LYS A 85 21.09 -4.97 -2.97
CA LYS A 85 20.61 -4.80 -1.58
C LYS A 85 20.28 -3.34 -1.21
N GLN A 86 21.19 -2.39 -1.48
CA GLN A 86 20.98 -0.99 -1.10
C GLN A 86 19.81 -0.37 -1.86
N ARG A 87 19.72 -0.62 -3.16
CA ARG A 87 18.61 -0.13 -3.99
C ARG A 87 17.27 -0.73 -3.57
N PHE A 88 17.25 -2.03 -3.25
CA PHE A 88 16.07 -2.69 -2.69
C PHE A 88 15.62 -2.02 -1.39
N LEU A 89 16.54 -1.79 -0.44
CA LEU A 89 16.20 -1.17 0.85
C LEU A 89 15.60 0.23 0.69
N VAL A 90 16.17 1.06 -0.19
CA VAL A 90 15.65 2.41 -0.45
C VAL A 90 14.25 2.35 -1.06
N LEU A 91 14.06 1.57 -2.12
CA LEU A 91 12.77 1.49 -2.82
C LEU A 91 11.69 0.83 -1.94
N HIS A 92 12.04 -0.24 -1.24
CA HIS A 92 11.13 -0.90 -0.31
C HIS A 92 10.77 0.02 0.86
N GLY A 93 11.76 0.69 1.46
CA GLY A 93 11.55 1.68 2.52
C GLY A 93 10.61 2.80 2.08
N LEU A 94 10.77 3.34 0.86
CA LEU A 94 9.84 4.31 0.29
C LEU A 94 8.41 3.77 0.22
N SER A 95 8.22 2.53 -0.23
CA SER A 95 6.89 1.92 -0.29
C SER A 95 6.25 1.74 1.10
N VAL A 96 7.05 1.43 2.11
CA VAL A 96 6.61 1.30 3.50
C VAL A 96 6.17 2.67 4.04
N VAL A 97 6.96 3.72 3.81
CA VAL A 97 6.61 5.09 4.24
C VAL A 97 5.32 5.57 3.58
N ILE A 98 5.14 5.35 2.27
CA ILE A 98 3.89 5.68 1.57
C ILE A 98 2.69 4.97 2.22
N THR A 99 2.83 3.68 2.49
CA THR A 99 1.75 2.88 3.11
C THR A 99 1.41 3.37 4.52
N LEU A 100 2.42 3.69 5.33
CA LEU A 100 2.23 4.24 6.68
C LEU A 100 1.57 5.63 6.62
N ALA A 101 1.97 6.47 5.67
CA ALA A 101 1.34 7.76 5.45
C ALA A 101 -0.14 7.61 5.06
N HIS A 102 -0.49 6.64 4.20
CA HIS A 102 -1.89 6.33 3.87
C HIS A 102 -2.68 5.89 5.10
N ILE A 103 -2.09 5.07 5.99
CA ILE A 103 -2.74 4.65 7.23
C ILE A 103 -3.08 5.85 8.12
N VAL A 104 -2.11 6.76 8.34
CA VAL A 104 -2.33 7.98 9.13
C VAL A 104 -3.39 8.87 8.48
N ALA A 105 -3.32 9.04 7.16
CA ALA A 105 -4.28 9.84 6.41
C ALA A 105 -5.71 9.28 6.52
N VAL A 106 -5.88 7.96 6.44
CA VAL A 106 -7.18 7.30 6.64
C VAL A 106 -7.67 7.45 8.08
N ALA A 107 -6.77 7.41 9.08
CA ALA A 107 -7.16 7.68 10.47
C ALA A 107 -7.71 9.12 10.62
N CYS A 108 -7.09 10.12 9.98
CA CYS A 108 -7.62 11.49 9.96
C CYS A 108 -9.00 11.57 9.29
N VAL A 109 -9.19 10.88 8.15
CA VAL A 109 -10.49 10.80 7.46
C VAL A 109 -11.57 10.22 8.37
N ILE A 110 -11.26 9.17 9.13
CA ILE A 110 -12.22 8.54 10.05
C ILE A 110 -12.62 9.54 11.15
N VAL A 111 -11.65 10.26 11.72
CA VAL A 111 -11.93 11.26 12.76
C VAL A 111 -12.76 12.41 12.20
N ASP A 112 -12.41 12.94 11.03
CA ASP A 112 -13.12 14.02 10.36
C ASP A 112 -14.59 13.65 10.07
N LEU A 113 -14.83 12.49 9.46
CA LEU A 113 -16.17 11.99 9.17
C LEU A 113 -16.98 11.64 10.42
N ALA A 114 -16.35 11.35 11.55
CA ALA A 114 -17.05 11.10 12.81
C ALA A 114 -17.51 12.40 13.51
N THR A 115 -17.02 13.55 13.06
CA THR A 115 -17.36 14.88 13.61
C THR A 115 -18.33 15.68 12.75
N HIS A 116 -18.85 15.06 11.68
CA HIS A 116 -19.88 15.60 10.79
C HIS A 116 -21.14 14.73 10.85
#